data_AF-A0A950BUL5-F1
#
_entry.id   AF-A0A950BUL5-F1
#
_cell.length_a   1.000
_cell.length_b   1.000
_cell.length_c   1.000
_cell.angle_alpha   90.00
_cell.angle_beta   90.00
_cell.angle_gamma   90.00
#
_symmetry.space_group_name_H-M   'P 1'
#
loop_
_entity.id
_entity.type
_entity.pdbx_description
1 polymer ?
#
loop_
_entity_poly.entity_id
_entity_poly.type
_entity_poly.pdbx_seq_one_letter_code
_entity_poly.pdbx_strand_id
1 'polypeptide(L)'
;EVIVAWKMAQARPLAEKAAGELASQIKAKGATPKDSKIDGFRVESIPPITRSQTSFMPSSMFEPSPVVETPIPGVPQAGEAFRDAYFGLQAGSVDVAPNQPRTVYYIMTLDRREPASFSALYASNGDEYRYKSMAREQASRQQDEQWMGWLRQQAGLKPDWIPPDEAKKDEAARG
;
A
#
# COMPACT_ATOMS: atom_id res chain seq x y z
N GLU A 1 -37.91 1.89 5.85
CA GLU A 1 -36.55 1.66 5.32
C GLU A 1 -36.51 1.11 3.89
N VAL A 2 -37.37 0.14 3.51
CA VAL A 2 -37.39 -0.47 2.16
C VAL A 2 -37.50 0.54 1.01
N ILE A 3 -38.32 1.59 1.13
CA ILE A 3 -38.51 2.61 0.09
C ILE A 3 -37.21 3.40 -0.17
N VAL A 4 -36.45 3.72 0.88
CA VAL A 4 -35.19 4.48 0.76
C VAL A 4 -34.13 3.62 0.08
N ALA A 5 -33.99 2.36 0.50
CA ALA A 5 -33.08 1.41 -0.12
C ALA A 5 -33.42 1.16 -1.59
N TRP A 6 -34.71 1.04 -1.93
CA TRP A 6 -35.16 0.89 -3.31
C TRP A 6 -34.86 2.13 -4.17
N LYS A 7 -35.12 3.34 -3.64
CA LYS A 7 -34.77 4.59 -4.34
C LYS A 7 -33.27 4.71 -4.58
N MET A 8 -32.43 4.38 -3.59
CA MET A 8 -30.98 4.35 -3.76
C MET A 8 -30.55 3.32 -4.81
N ALA A 9 -31.15 2.12 -4.81
CA ALA A 9 -30.85 1.09 -5.79
C ALA A 9 -31.15 1.54 -7.23
N GLN A 10 -32.25 2.26 -7.43
CA GLN A 10 -32.60 2.85 -8.74
C GLN A 10 -31.75 4.07 -9.10
N ALA A 11 -31.33 4.86 -8.11
CA ALA A 11 -30.51 6.05 -8.34
C ALA A 11 -29.05 5.74 -8.71
N ARG A 12 -28.49 4.63 -8.21
CA ARG A 12 -27.09 4.20 -8.48
C ARG A 12 -26.72 4.16 -9.97
N PRO A 13 -27.44 3.44 -10.85
CA PRO A 13 -27.08 3.38 -12.27
C PRO A 13 -27.19 4.74 -12.97
N LEU A 14 -28.11 5.61 -12.53
CA LEU A 14 -28.24 6.96 -13.07
C LEU A 14 -27.06 7.84 -12.66
N ALA A 15 -26.65 7.76 -11.40
CA ALA A 15 -25.48 8.48 -10.88
C ALA A 15 -24.18 8.02 -11.55
N GLU A 16 -24.02 6.71 -11.75
CA GLU A 16 -22.88 6.12 -12.44
C GLU A 16 -22.77 6.63 -13.89
N LYS A 17 -23.89 6.62 -14.61
CA LYS A 17 -23.95 7.13 -15.99
C LYS A 17 -23.60 8.62 -16.06
N ALA A 18 -24.19 9.43 -15.18
CA ALA A 18 -23.92 10.86 -15.12
C ALA A 18 -22.44 11.15 -14.79
N ALA A 19 -21.86 10.40 -13.85
CA ALA A 19 -20.44 10.51 -13.51
C ALA A 19 -19.54 10.12 -14.69
N GLY A 20 -19.89 9.06 -15.43
CA GLY A 20 -19.16 8.65 -16.63
C GLY A 20 -19.22 9.66 -17.78
N GLU A 21 -20.37 10.30 -17.98
CA GLU A 21 -20.54 11.38 -18.97
C GLU A 21 -19.67 12.60 -18.60
N LEU A 22 -19.70 13.01 -17.33
CA LEU A 22 -18.89 14.13 -16.84
C LEU A 22 -17.38 13.80 -16.89
N ALA A 23 -16.99 12.58 -16.55
CA ALA A 23 -15.61 12.10 -16.67
C ALA A 23 -15.11 12.16 -18.12
N SER A 24 -15.96 11.79 -19.08
CA SER A 24 -15.64 11.89 -20.51
C SER A 24 -15.43 13.34 -20.96
N GLN A 25 -16.24 14.28 -20.44
CA GLN A 25 -16.06 15.70 -20.71
C GLN A 25 -14.77 16.25 -20.10
N ILE A 26 -14.44 15.85 -18.87
CA ILE A 26 -13.19 16.23 -18.20
C ILE A 26 -11.99 15.69 -18.97
N LYS A 27 -12.07 14.44 -19.44
CA LYS A 27 -11.04 13.83 -20.27
C LYS A 27 -10.84 14.58 -21.59
N ALA A 28 -11.93 14.97 -22.26
CA ALA A 28 -11.88 15.77 -23.49
C ALA A 28 -11.26 17.17 -23.27
N LYS A 29 -11.39 17.74 -22.06
CA LYS A 29 -10.80 19.02 -21.65
C LYS A 29 -9.34 18.89 -21.14
N GLY A 30 -8.75 17.70 -21.21
CA GLY A 30 -7.33 17.46 -20.87
C GLY A 30 -7.09 16.79 -19.51
N ALA A 31 -8.12 16.27 -18.84
CA ALA A 31 -8.00 15.43 -17.63
C ALA A 31 -7.31 16.05 -16.41
N THR A 32 -7.08 17.37 -16.39
CA THR A 32 -6.56 18.09 -15.21
C THR A 32 -7.44 19.28 -14.89
N PRO A 33 -8.30 19.18 -13.86
CA PRO A 33 -9.08 20.30 -13.34
C PRO A 33 -8.17 21.45 -12.90
N LYS A 34 -8.33 22.64 -13.48
CA LYS A 34 -7.66 23.87 -13.00
C LYS A 34 -8.55 24.70 -12.09
N ASP A 35 -9.86 24.54 -12.23
CA ASP A 35 -10.86 25.28 -11.48
C ASP A 35 -11.28 24.52 -10.21
N SER A 36 -11.64 25.28 -9.18
CA SER A 36 -12.18 24.72 -7.92
C SER A 36 -13.58 24.11 -8.08
N LYS A 37 -14.23 24.36 -9.23
CA LYS A 37 -15.52 23.79 -9.59
C LYS A 37 -15.57 23.42 -11.07
N ILE A 38 -16.18 22.27 -11.37
CA ILE A 38 -16.48 21.82 -12.74
C ILE A 38 -17.98 21.52 -12.79
N ASP A 39 -18.72 22.22 -13.65
CA ASP A 39 -20.15 22.01 -13.88
C ASP A 39 -20.98 21.96 -12.58
N GLY A 40 -20.61 22.83 -11.62
CA GLY A 40 -21.26 22.94 -10.31
C GLY A 40 -20.74 21.97 -9.23
N PHE A 41 -19.93 20.98 -9.60
CA PHE A 41 -19.30 20.05 -8.67
C PHE A 41 -18.00 20.63 -8.11
N ARG A 42 -17.76 20.40 -6.81
CA ARG A 42 -16.54 20.82 -6.13
C ARG A 42 -15.37 19.92 -6.52
N VAL A 43 -14.24 20.53 -6.85
CA VAL A 43 -12.96 19.83 -7.05
C VAL A 43 -12.16 19.91 -5.75
N GLU A 44 -11.68 18.78 -5.27
CA GLU A 44 -10.81 18.69 -4.09
C GLU A 44 -9.46 18.10 -4.48
N SER A 45 -8.37 18.77 -4.09
CA SER A 45 -7.01 18.26 -4.26
C SER A 45 -6.61 17.51 -3.01
N ILE A 46 -6.22 16.25 -3.19
CA ILE A 46 -5.79 15.36 -2.11
C ILE A 46 -4.26 15.31 -2.14
N PRO A 47 -3.56 15.52 -1.01
CA PRO A 47 -2.11 15.40 -0.99
C PRO A 47 -1.69 13.96 -1.37
N PRO A 48 -0.47 13.77 -1.90
CA PRO A 48 0.06 12.44 -2.14
C PRO A 48 0.03 11.61 -0.86
N ILE A 49 -0.66 10.47 -0.93
CA ILE A 49 -0.79 9.51 0.16
C ILE A 49 -0.38 8.12 -0.31
N THR A 50 -0.01 7.28 0.63
CA THR A 50 0.28 5.86 0.39
C THR A 50 -0.99 5.04 0.47
N ARG A 51 -1.03 3.89 -0.19
CA ARG A 51 -2.18 2.97 -0.12
C ARG A 51 -2.39 2.37 1.26
N SER A 52 -1.34 2.28 2.04
CA SER A 52 -1.38 1.76 3.40
C SER A 52 -0.37 2.49 4.24
N GLN A 53 -0.68 2.57 5.53
CA GLN A 53 0.18 3.17 6.53
C GLN A 53 0.25 2.24 7.73
N THR A 54 1.31 2.37 8.50
CA THR A 54 1.40 1.63 9.74
C THR A 54 0.50 2.29 10.79
N SER A 55 -0.23 1.48 11.56
CA SER A 55 -1.04 1.98 12.66
C SER A 55 -0.19 2.78 13.64
N PHE A 56 -0.72 3.92 14.10
CA PHE A 56 -0.07 4.77 15.09
C PHE A 56 -0.03 4.13 16.48
N MET A 57 -0.85 3.10 16.74
CA MET A 57 -0.89 2.39 18.01
C MET A 57 -0.20 1.02 17.87
N PRO A 58 1.03 0.85 18.38
CA PRO A 58 1.64 -0.47 18.48
C PRO A 58 0.82 -1.34 19.44
N SER A 59 0.50 -2.57 19.02
CA SER A 59 -0.09 -3.60 19.90
C SER A 59 0.89 -4.03 21.00
N SER A 60 2.19 -3.95 20.70
CA SER A 60 3.30 -4.29 21.59
C SER A 60 4.57 -3.57 21.11
N MET A 61 5.49 -3.24 22.03
CA MET A 61 6.78 -2.62 21.69
C MET A 61 7.69 -3.55 20.85
N PHE A 62 7.42 -4.85 20.85
CA PHE A 62 8.22 -5.86 20.16
C PHE A 62 7.54 -6.41 18.89
N GLU A 63 6.29 -6.04 18.63
CA GLU A 63 5.55 -6.49 17.45
C GLU A 63 5.48 -5.39 16.40
N PRO A 64 5.58 -5.75 15.11
CA PRO A 64 5.33 -4.79 14.04
C PRO A 64 3.90 -4.28 14.17
N SER A 65 3.75 -2.95 14.12
CA SER A 65 2.44 -2.34 14.14
C SER A 65 1.63 -2.78 12.91
N PRO A 66 0.33 -3.06 13.06
CA PRO A 66 -0.47 -3.57 11.95
C PRO A 66 -0.53 -2.52 10.83
N VAL A 67 -0.43 -3.01 9.59
CA VAL A 67 -0.63 -2.18 8.40
C VAL A 67 -2.13 -1.95 8.24
N VAL A 68 -2.52 -0.68 8.18
CA VAL A 68 -3.91 -0.26 8.00
C VAL A 68 -4.06 0.54 6.71
N GLU A 69 -5.29 0.61 6.20
CA GLU A 69 -5.59 1.46 5.05
C GLU A 69 -5.43 2.93 5.43
N THR A 70 -4.71 3.68 4.61
CA THR A 70 -4.62 5.14 4.76
C THR A 70 -5.99 5.76 4.46
N PRO A 71 -6.58 6.55 5.38
CA PRO A 71 -7.80 7.30 5.10
C PRO A 71 -7.57 8.26 3.94
N ILE A 72 -8.55 8.36 3.04
CA ILE A 72 -8.51 9.30 1.91
C ILE A 72 -9.29 10.55 2.34
N PRO A 73 -8.64 11.71 2.52
CA PRO A 73 -9.32 12.95 2.90
C PRO A 73 -10.48 13.27 1.96
N GLY A 74 -11.63 13.65 2.50
CA GLY A 74 -12.82 14.02 1.71
C GLY A 74 -13.63 12.83 1.17
N VAL A 75 -13.16 11.59 1.31
CA VAL A 75 -13.83 10.39 0.81
C VAL A 75 -14.17 9.44 1.95
N PRO A 76 -15.35 9.60 2.59
CA PRO A 76 -15.77 8.69 3.63
C PRO A 76 -16.01 7.30 3.05
N GLN A 77 -15.49 6.28 3.74
CA GLN A 77 -15.68 4.87 3.37
C GLN A 77 -15.33 4.60 1.91
N ALA A 78 -14.20 5.09 1.41
CA ALA A 78 -13.77 4.89 0.02
C ALA A 78 -13.97 3.44 -0.47
N GLY A 79 -13.51 2.47 0.32
CA GLY A 79 -13.62 1.05 -0.01
C GLY A 79 -12.71 0.63 -1.17
N GLU A 80 -12.68 -0.67 -1.44
CA GLU A 80 -11.70 -1.27 -2.36
C GLU A 80 -11.79 -0.72 -3.79
N ALA A 81 -12.98 -0.68 -4.38
CA ALA A 81 -13.18 -0.20 -5.74
C ALA A 81 -12.70 1.25 -5.96
N PHE A 82 -12.97 2.15 -5.01
CA PHE A 82 -12.46 3.51 -5.06
C PHE A 82 -10.93 3.53 -4.95
N ARG A 83 -10.36 2.76 -4.02
CA ARG A 83 -8.92 2.72 -3.79
C ARG A 83 -8.18 2.19 -5.01
N ASP A 84 -8.68 1.15 -5.66
CA ASP A 84 -8.08 0.59 -6.87
C ASP A 84 -8.08 1.61 -8.01
N ALA A 85 -9.19 2.31 -8.23
CA ALA A 85 -9.27 3.40 -9.19
C ALA A 85 -8.29 4.54 -8.82
N TYR A 86 -8.32 5.01 -7.57
CA TYR A 86 -7.47 6.11 -7.09
C TYR A 86 -5.97 5.82 -7.24
N PHE A 87 -5.51 4.64 -6.82
CA PHE A 87 -4.09 4.26 -6.94
C PHE A 87 -3.71 3.76 -8.35
N GLY A 88 -4.69 3.37 -9.17
CA GLY A 88 -4.53 2.99 -10.57
C GLY A 88 -4.41 4.15 -11.55
N LEU A 89 -4.83 5.37 -11.15
CA LEU A 89 -4.80 6.57 -11.99
C LEU A 89 -3.42 6.84 -12.61
N GLN A 90 -3.43 7.12 -13.91
CA GLN A 90 -2.27 7.55 -14.69
C GLN A 90 -2.39 9.04 -15.06
N ALA A 91 -1.27 9.65 -15.42
CA ALA A 91 -1.27 11.04 -15.88
C ALA A 91 -2.14 11.18 -17.15
N GLY A 92 -3.03 12.17 -17.15
CA GLY A 92 -3.98 12.38 -18.26
C GLY A 92 -5.15 11.38 -18.31
N SER A 93 -5.25 10.46 -17.33
CA SER A 93 -6.41 9.58 -17.19
C SER A 93 -7.45 10.18 -16.26
N VAL A 94 -8.71 9.79 -16.48
CA VAL A 94 -9.85 10.10 -15.63
C VAL A 94 -10.49 8.77 -15.27
N ASP A 95 -10.78 8.57 -13.99
CA ASP A 95 -11.46 7.36 -13.51
C ASP A 95 -12.66 7.73 -12.64
N VAL A 96 -13.62 6.81 -12.54
CA VAL A 96 -14.87 7.01 -11.81
C VAL A 96 -15.09 5.84 -10.89
N ALA A 97 -15.27 6.11 -9.60
CA ALA A 97 -15.55 5.06 -8.63
C ALA A 97 -16.52 5.54 -7.54
N PRO A 98 -17.41 4.66 -7.07
CA PRO A 98 -18.24 4.94 -5.92
C PRO A 98 -17.48 4.71 -4.60
N ASN A 99 -17.88 5.41 -3.54
CA ASN A 99 -17.54 5.00 -2.18
C ASN A 99 -18.30 3.72 -1.77
N GLN A 100 -18.06 3.20 -0.57
CA GLN A 100 -18.91 2.21 0.09
C GLN A 100 -19.89 2.93 1.03
N PRO A 101 -21.20 2.59 1.03
CA PRO A 101 -21.89 1.51 0.31
C PRO A 101 -22.51 1.95 -1.04
N ARG A 102 -21.76 2.67 -1.88
CA ARG A 102 -22.16 3.24 -3.19
C ARG A 102 -23.27 4.28 -3.06
N THR A 103 -23.00 5.29 -2.23
CA THR A 103 -23.90 6.43 -2.02
C THR A 103 -23.47 7.64 -2.83
N VAL A 104 -22.17 7.79 -3.08
CA VAL A 104 -21.58 8.90 -3.83
C VAL A 104 -20.61 8.35 -4.88
N TYR A 105 -20.71 8.85 -6.10
CA TYR A 105 -19.74 8.60 -7.17
C TYR A 105 -18.78 9.76 -7.27
N TYR A 106 -17.49 9.43 -7.37
CA TYR A 106 -16.42 10.39 -7.48
C TYR A 106 -15.75 10.27 -8.83
N ILE A 107 -15.34 11.41 -9.37
CA ILE A 107 -14.53 11.48 -10.58
C ILE A 107 -13.14 11.92 -10.15
N MET A 108 -12.14 11.17 -10.57
CA MET A 108 -10.77 11.34 -10.11
C MET A 108 -9.84 11.55 -11.29
N THR A 109 -8.86 12.42 -11.08
CA THR A 109 -7.82 12.75 -12.06
C THR A 109 -6.48 12.82 -11.35
N LEU A 110 -5.40 12.43 -12.03
CA LEU A 110 -4.07 12.52 -11.46
C LEU A 110 -3.49 13.93 -11.64
N ASP A 111 -3.26 14.64 -10.54
CA ASP A 111 -2.48 15.89 -10.52
C ASP A 111 -0.98 15.57 -10.54
N ARG A 112 -0.50 14.87 -9.51
CA ARG A 112 0.90 14.43 -9.41
C ARG A 112 1.05 13.08 -8.70
N ARG A 113 2.15 12.39 -9.00
CA ARG A 113 2.57 11.15 -8.33
C ARG A 113 3.99 11.32 -7.82
N GLU A 114 4.16 11.12 -6.51
CA GLU A 114 5.46 11.17 -5.86
C GLU A 114 5.91 9.73 -5.55
N PRO A 115 7.13 9.31 -5.95
CA PRO A 115 7.62 7.99 -5.63
C PRO A 115 7.85 7.88 -4.12
N ALA A 116 7.25 6.88 -3.49
CA ALA A 116 7.48 6.61 -2.07
C ALA A 116 8.89 6.06 -1.87
N SER A 117 9.69 6.73 -1.04
CA SER A 117 10.96 6.19 -0.56
C SER A 117 10.72 5.24 0.61
N PHE A 118 11.67 4.33 0.85
CA PHE A 118 11.61 3.43 2.01
C PHE A 118 11.46 4.21 3.32
N SER A 119 12.23 5.27 3.50
CA SER A 119 12.12 6.15 4.67
C SER A 119 10.78 6.87 4.74
N ALA A 120 10.19 7.30 3.61
CA ALA A 120 8.85 7.90 3.63
C ALA A 120 7.76 6.93 4.13
N LEU A 121 7.95 5.62 3.90
CA LEU A 121 7.01 4.59 4.36
C LEU A 121 7.25 4.15 5.81
N TYR A 122 8.51 4.09 6.25
CA TYR A 122 8.90 3.39 7.49
C TYR A 122 9.71 4.24 8.49
N ALA A 123 10.08 5.48 8.18
CA ALA A 123 10.83 6.32 9.12
C ALA A 123 9.94 6.80 10.26
N SER A 124 8.71 7.21 9.94
CA SER A 124 7.78 7.88 10.86
C SER A 124 7.34 7.00 12.04
N ASN A 125 7.43 5.67 11.88
CA ASN A 125 7.01 4.69 12.87
C ASN A 125 8.18 3.86 13.43
N GLY A 126 9.43 4.22 13.11
CA GLY A 126 10.63 3.51 13.58
C GLY A 126 10.90 2.15 12.92
N ASP A 127 10.02 1.66 12.05
CA ASP A 127 10.20 0.38 11.35
C ASP A 127 11.40 0.41 10.41
N GLU A 128 11.79 1.58 9.90
CA GLU A 128 12.96 1.73 9.04
C GLU A 128 14.22 1.19 9.74
N TYR A 129 14.41 1.52 11.01
CA TYR A 129 15.55 1.03 11.79
C TYR A 129 15.49 -0.49 11.93
N ARG A 130 14.31 -1.03 12.26
CA ARG A 130 14.08 -2.47 12.43
C ARG A 130 14.39 -3.24 11.16
N TYR A 131 13.82 -2.83 10.03
CA TYR A 131 14.07 -3.48 8.74
C TYR A 131 15.53 -3.37 8.31
N LYS A 132 16.17 -2.21 8.51
CA LYS A 132 17.61 -2.05 8.24
C LYS A 132 18.47 -2.95 9.13
N SER A 133 18.11 -3.11 10.41
CA SER A 133 18.79 -4.01 11.34
C SER A 133 18.64 -5.47 10.92
N MET A 134 17.42 -5.90 10.59
CA MET A 134 17.15 -7.27 10.11
C MET A 134 17.90 -7.57 8.81
N ALA A 135 17.93 -6.62 7.86
CA ALA A 135 18.68 -6.77 6.62
C ALA A 135 20.19 -6.90 6.87
N ARG A 136 20.75 -6.11 7.80
CA ARG A 136 22.17 -6.22 8.20
C ARG A 136 22.48 -7.55 8.86
N GLU A 137 21.62 -8.00 9.76
CA GLU A 137 21.81 -9.27 10.46
C GLU A 137 21.76 -10.45 9.48
N GLN A 138 20.79 -10.46 8.56
CA GLN A 138 20.71 -11.48 7.51
C GLN A 138 21.91 -11.45 6.58
N ALA A 139 22.37 -10.26 6.16
CA ALA A 139 23.55 -10.12 5.32
C ALA A 139 24.82 -10.63 6.03
N SER A 140 24.98 -10.32 7.33
CA SER A 140 26.11 -10.83 8.13
C SER A 140 26.08 -12.35 8.19
N ARG A 141 24.93 -12.96 8.50
CA ARG A 141 24.80 -14.43 8.56
C ARG A 141 25.14 -15.08 7.22
N GLN A 142 24.65 -14.52 6.11
CA GLN A 142 24.96 -15.05 4.78
C GLN A 142 26.44 -14.91 4.42
N GLN A 143 27.08 -13.80 4.79
CA GLN A 143 28.53 -13.62 4.59
C GLN A 143 29.33 -14.63 5.40
N ASP A 144 28.97 -14.84 6.67
CA ASP A 144 29.61 -15.82 7.53
C ASP A 144 29.45 -17.24 6.99
N GLU A 145 28.24 -17.61 6.54
CA GLU A 145 27.96 -18.90 5.91
C GLU A 145 28.77 -19.10 4.61
N GLN A 146 28.84 -18.09 3.75
CA GLN A 146 29.62 -18.14 2.51
C GLN A 146 31.12 -18.26 2.80
N TRP A 147 31.61 -17.48 3.75
CA TRP A 147 33.02 -17.50 4.15
C TRP A 147 33.40 -18.85 4.76
N MET A 148 32.58 -19.39 5.66
CA MET A 148 32.78 -20.72 6.24
C MET A 148 32.69 -21.83 5.19
N GLY A 149 31.76 -21.71 4.24
CA GLY A 149 31.67 -22.62 3.10
C GLY A 149 32.94 -22.63 2.26
N TRP A 150 33.48 -21.45 1.95
CA TRP A 150 34.74 -21.30 1.22
C TRP A 150 35.94 -21.89 1.98
N LEU A 151 36.05 -21.64 3.29
CA LEU A 151 37.10 -22.22 4.13
C LEU A 151 37.04 -23.75 4.16
N ARG A 152 35.84 -24.33 4.28
CA ARG A 152 35.65 -25.80 4.26
C ARG A 152 36.09 -26.41 2.92
N GLN A 153 35.75 -25.76 1.81
CA GLN A 153 36.20 -26.19 0.48
C GLN A 153 37.73 -26.16 0.35
N GLN A 154 38.38 -25.09 0.80
CA GLN A 154 39.84 -24.99 0.78
C GLN A 154 40.53 -26.06 1.64
N ALA A 155 39.93 -26.41 2.78
CA ALA A 155 40.43 -27.46 3.66
C ALA A 155 40.17 -28.89 3.12
N GLY A 156 39.51 -29.04 1.97
CA GLY A 156 39.15 -30.34 1.39
C GLY A 156 38.05 -31.08 2.17
N LEU A 157 37.28 -30.36 2.99
CA LEU A 157 36.17 -30.93 3.75
C LEU A 157 34.94 -31.09 2.83
N LYS A 158 34.13 -32.11 3.12
CA LYS A 158 32.88 -32.32 2.37
C LYS A 158 31.89 -31.18 2.64
N PRO A 159 31.01 -30.82 1.68
CA PRO A 159 30.05 -29.72 1.83
C PRO A 159 29.07 -29.88 3.01
N ASP A 160 28.81 -31.11 3.41
CA ASP A 160 27.94 -31.55 4.51
C ASP A 160 28.70 -31.78 5.83
N TRP A 161 29.99 -31.46 5.88
CA TRP A 161 30.79 -31.62 7.09
C TRP A 161 30.40 -30.57 8.15
N ILE A 162 29.97 -31.05 9.31
CA ILE A 162 29.62 -30.24 10.48
C ILE A 162 30.70 -30.45 11.55
N PRO A 163 31.21 -29.39 12.20
CA PRO A 163 32.12 -29.50 13.32
C PRO A 163 31.59 -30.43 14.43
N PRO A 164 32.44 -31.26 15.07
CA PRO A 164 32.02 -32.23 16.09
C PRO A 164 31.34 -31.60 17.33
N ASP A 165 31.65 -30.35 17.62
CA ASP A 165 31.08 -29.52 18.68
C ASP A 165 29.69 -28.99 18.35
N GLU A 166 29.43 -28.64 17.09
CA GLU A 166 28.09 -28.28 16.60
C GLU A 166 27.17 -29.50 16.49
N ALA A 167 27.69 -30.63 16.00
CA ALA A 167 26.95 -31.89 15.89
C ALA A 167 26.39 -32.37 17.24
N LYS A 168 27.17 -32.23 18.32
CA LYS A 168 26.73 -32.57 19.68
C LYS A 168 25.67 -31.62 20.24
N LYS A 169 25.67 -30.37 19.79
CA LYS A 169 24.70 -29.34 20.23
C LYS A 169 23.34 -29.57 19.60
N ASP A 170 23.30 -30.00 18.34
CA ASP A 170 22.08 -30.37 17.62
C ASP A 170 21.45 -31.67 18.17
N GLU A 171 22.25 -32.64 18.58
CA GLU A 171 21.75 -33.85 19.28
C GLU A 171 21.14 -33.51 20.64
N ALA A 172 21.75 -32.60 21.40
CA ALA A 172 21.25 -32.16 22.71
C ALA A 172 19.99 -31.28 22.61
N ALA A 173 19.75 -30.61 21.48
CA ALA A 173 18.54 -29.80 21.26
C ALA A 173 17.33 -30.61 20.75
N ARG A 174 17.55 -31.86 20.33
CA ARG A 174 16.52 -32.79 19.83
C ARG A 174 16.09 -33.87 20.83
N GLY A 175 16.76 -33.98 21.98
CA GLY A 175 16.39 -34.87 23.10
C GLY A 175 15.69 -34.12 24.22
#